data_AF-A0A497I963-F1
#
_entry.id   AF-A0A497I963-F1
#
_cell.length_a   1.000
_cell.length_b   1.000
_cell.length_c   1.000
_cell.angle_alpha   90.00
_cell.angle_beta   90.00
_cell.angle_gamma   90.00
#
_symmetry.space_group_name_H-M   'P 1'
#
loop_
_entity.id
_entity.type
_entity.pdbx_description
1 polymer ?
#
loop_
_entity_poly.entity_id
_entity_poly.type
_entity_poly.pdbx_seq_one_letter_code
_entity_poly.pdbx_strand_id
1 'polypeptide(L)'
;MAILDLLLGRLKKPSERSKIKKKCPKCKAELNLSMEKCPKCGTPLSKLFELVCPQCKEHVPFGTRFCPKCNYDFEAPPPPPKRRYRCPRCGYRADYFMLRCPACGIRFV
;
A
#
# COMPACT_ATOMS: atom_id res chain seq x y z
N MET A 1 -50.70 -9.85 -6.73
CA MET A 1 -49.84 -10.08 -5.54
C MET A 1 -48.69 -10.99 -5.95
N ALA A 2 -47.65 -10.44 -6.59
CA ALA A 2 -46.44 -11.19 -6.97
C ALA A 2 -45.27 -10.21 -7.10
N ILE A 3 -44.96 -9.50 -6.00
CA ILE A 3 -43.94 -8.45 -5.96
C ILE A 3 -42.83 -8.78 -4.94
N LEU A 4 -42.53 -10.07 -4.71
CA LEU A 4 -41.69 -10.48 -3.56
C LEU A 4 -40.44 -11.31 -3.91
N ASP A 5 -39.85 -11.20 -5.10
CA ASP A 5 -38.63 -11.99 -5.42
C ASP A 5 -37.49 -11.20 -6.10
N LEU A 6 -37.47 -9.86 -6.00
CA LEU A 6 -36.34 -9.04 -6.47
C LEU A 6 -35.42 -8.52 -5.35
N LEU A 7 -35.32 -9.25 -4.22
CA LEU A 7 -34.48 -8.92 -3.06
C LEU A 7 -33.47 -10.03 -2.72
N LEU A 8 -32.72 -10.54 -3.70
CA LEU A 8 -31.55 -11.38 -3.43
C LEU A 8 -30.29 -10.76 -4.02
N GLY A 9 -29.64 -9.97 -3.16
CA GLY A 9 -28.38 -9.31 -3.38
C GLY A 9 -27.28 -10.27 -3.81
N ARG A 10 -26.66 -9.97 -4.96
CA ARG A 10 -25.38 -10.54 -5.36
C ARG A 10 -24.31 -10.03 -4.41
N LEU A 11 -23.90 -10.91 -3.49
CA LEU A 11 -22.73 -10.76 -2.65
C LEU A 11 -21.50 -10.46 -3.51
N LYS A 12 -20.93 -9.26 -3.31
CA LYS A 12 -19.63 -8.84 -3.83
C LYS A 12 -18.57 -9.84 -3.37
N LYS A 13 -17.87 -10.46 -4.34
CA LYS A 13 -16.73 -11.37 -4.11
C LYS A 13 -15.65 -10.63 -3.29
N PRO A 14 -15.12 -11.21 -2.21
CA PRO A 14 -13.99 -10.62 -1.50
C PRO A 14 -12.73 -10.74 -2.37
N SER A 15 -12.22 -9.59 -2.81
CA SER A 15 -11.01 -9.43 -3.60
C SER A 15 -9.80 -10.04 -2.91
N GLU A 16 -9.00 -10.79 -3.66
CA GLU A 16 -7.74 -11.40 -3.26
C GLU A 16 -6.84 -10.39 -2.53
N ARG A 17 -6.60 -10.71 -1.26
CA ARG A 17 -5.90 -9.89 -0.27
C ARG A 17 -4.44 -9.68 -0.67
N SER A 18 -4.11 -8.44 -1.01
CA SER A 18 -2.74 -7.96 -1.20
C SER A 18 -1.94 -8.15 0.10
N LYS A 19 -0.91 -8.99 0.01
CA LYS A 19 -0.18 -9.59 1.13
C LYS A 19 0.89 -8.61 1.64
N ILE A 20 0.50 -7.56 2.37
CA ILE A 20 1.46 -6.64 2.98
C ILE A 20 2.08 -7.31 4.20
N LYS A 21 3.36 -7.67 4.05
CA LYS A 21 4.17 -8.40 5.01
C LYS A 21 4.73 -7.44 6.07
N LYS A 22 4.11 -7.38 7.26
CA LYS A 22 4.73 -6.77 8.47
C LYS A 22 5.39 -7.84 9.33
N LYS A 23 6.26 -7.48 10.28
CA LYS A 23 6.89 -8.45 11.20
C LYS A 23 6.21 -8.43 12.57
N CYS A 24 5.97 -9.60 13.15
CA CYS A 24 5.51 -9.73 14.53
C CYS A 24 6.60 -9.27 15.52
N PRO A 25 6.34 -8.46 16.55
CA PRO A 25 7.32 -7.96 17.51
C PRO A 25 7.78 -9.08 18.45
N LYS A 26 6.94 -10.10 18.69
CA LYS A 26 7.31 -11.26 19.51
C LYS A 26 8.21 -12.24 18.76
N CYS A 27 7.85 -12.63 17.54
CA CYS A 27 8.52 -13.73 16.84
C CYS A 27 9.13 -13.36 15.47
N LYS A 28 9.05 -12.08 15.08
CA LYS A 28 9.54 -11.53 13.80
C LYS A 28 8.96 -12.16 12.53
N ALA A 29 7.94 -13.00 12.67
CA ALA A 29 7.25 -13.65 11.56
C ALA A 29 6.52 -12.64 10.68
N GLU A 30 6.44 -12.93 9.37
CA GLU A 30 5.63 -12.16 8.44
C GLU A 30 4.14 -12.28 8.79
N LEU A 31 3.48 -11.14 8.92
CA LEU A 31 2.08 -10.96 9.24
C LEU A 31 1.39 -10.29 8.05
N ASN A 32 0.13 -10.68 7.83
CA ASN A 32 -0.76 -9.97 6.94
C ASN A 32 -1.73 -9.11 7.74
N LEU A 33 -2.11 -7.96 7.18
CA LEU A 33 -3.05 -7.00 7.79
C LEU A 33 -4.43 -7.62 8.07
N SER A 34 -4.78 -8.70 7.37
CA SER A 34 -6.08 -9.39 7.53
C SER A 34 -6.05 -10.57 8.53
N MET A 35 -4.95 -10.79 9.25
CA MET A 35 -4.83 -11.88 10.23
C MET A 35 -5.27 -11.42 11.62
N GLU A 36 -5.97 -12.28 12.37
CA GLU A 36 -6.37 -12.01 13.77
C GLU A 36 -5.32 -12.48 14.79
N LYS A 37 -4.53 -13.49 14.43
CA LYS A 37 -3.46 -14.07 15.27
C LYS A 37 -2.20 -14.28 14.44
N CYS A 38 -1.04 -14.16 15.08
CA CYS A 38 0.22 -14.50 14.42
C CYS A 38 0.28 -16.01 14.14
N PRO A 39 0.54 -16.46 12.89
CA PRO A 39 0.58 -17.88 12.56
C PRO A 39 1.78 -18.62 13.16
N LYS A 40 2.85 -17.91 13.56
CA LYS A 40 4.03 -18.54 14.17
C LYS A 40 3.99 -18.64 15.68
N CYS A 41 3.44 -17.64 16.37
CA CYS A 41 3.48 -17.58 17.84
C CYS A 41 2.09 -17.53 18.50
N GLY A 42 1.01 -17.65 17.72
CA GLY A 42 -0.37 -17.71 18.21
C GLY A 42 -0.88 -16.43 18.87
N THR A 43 -0.07 -15.37 18.93
CA THR A 43 -0.41 -14.18 19.69
C THR A 43 -1.51 -13.37 18.97
N PRO A 44 -2.62 -13.00 19.65
CA PRO A 44 -3.70 -12.23 19.03
C PRO A 44 -3.23 -10.83 18.65
N LEU A 45 -3.29 -10.51 17.36
CA LEU A 45 -2.82 -9.25 16.80
C LEU A 45 -3.64 -8.06 17.29
N SER A 46 -4.91 -8.30 17.61
CA SER A 46 -5.84 -7.34 18.22
C SER A 46 -5.33 -6.77 19.55
N LYS A 47 -4.51 -7.53 20.30
CA LYS A 47 -3.94 -7.08 21.57
C LYS A 47 -2.55 -6.47 21.45
N LEU A 48 -1.91 -6.56 20.27
CA LEU A 48 -0.49 -6.22 20.13
C LEU A 48 -0.22 -4.93 19.38
N PHE A 49 -1.17 -4.39 18.61
CA PHE A 49 -0.80 -3.36 17.64
C PHE A 49 -1.87 -2.33 17.40
N GLU A 50 -1.66 -1.17 17.98
CA GLU A 50 -1.88 0.06 17.24
C GLU A 50 -0.76 0.16 16.18
N LEU A 51 -1.12 0.50 14.95
CA LEU A 51 -0.15 0.86 13.93
C LEU A 51 -0.07 2.38 13.83
N VAL A 52 1.16 2.88 13.71
CA VAL A 52 1.40 4.29 13.46
C VAL A 52 1.31 4.55 11.96
N CYS A 53 0.46 5.49 11.54
CA CYS A 53 0.33 5.89 10.14
C CYS A 53 1.65 6.53 9.65
N PRO A 54 2.24 6.08 8.52
CA PRO A 54 3.51 6.62 8.03
C PRO A 54 3.38 8.05 7.46
N GLN A 55 2.18 8.50 7.10
CA GLN A 55 1.93 9.84 6.58
C GLN A 55 1.68 10.86 7.69
N CYS A 56 0.78 10.57 8.64
CA CYS A 56 0.33 11.53 9.64
C CYS A 56 0.68 11.18 11.10
N LYS A 57 1.36 10.04 11.33
CA LYS A 57 1.77 9.53 12.64
C LYS A 57 0.63 9.19 13.62
N GLU A 58 -0.60 9.11 13.14
CA GLU A 58 -1.76 8.73 13.96
C GLU A 58 -1.69 7.25 14.37
N HIS A 59 -2.11 6.95 15.60
CA HIS A 59 -2.28 5.59 16.09
C HIS A 59 -3.61 5.04 15.59
N VAL A 60 -3.57 3.98 14.81
CA VAL A 60 -4.77 3.37 14.24
C VAL A 60 -4.87 1.88 14.57
N PRO A 61 -6.08 1.33 14.72
CA PRO A 61 -6.27 -0.09 15.03
C PRO A 61 -5.70 -1.01 13.95
N PHE A 62 -5.14 -2.17 14.36
CA PHE A 62 -4.75 -3.21 13.41
C PHE A 62 -5.92 -3.66 12.52
N GLY A 63 -5.68 -3.75 11.21
CA GLY A 63 -6.70 -4.15 10.23
C GLY A 63 -7.48 -3.00 9.60
N THR A 64 -7.24 -1.73 9.98
CA THR A 64 -7.81 -0.60 9.24
C THR A 64 -7.17 -0.48 7.85
N ARG A 65 -7.99 -0.46 6.81
CA ARG A 65 -7.52 -0.23 5.43
C ARG A 65 -7.10 1.21 5.19
N PHE A 66 -7.88 2.18 5.67
CA PHE A 66 -7.59 3.60 5.51
C PHE A 66 -7.32 4.25 6.87
N CYS A 67 -6.37 5.19 6.92
CA CYS A 67 -6.20 6.04 8.09
C CYS A 67 -7.38 7.01 8.20
N PRO A 68 -8.12 7.07 9.33
CA PRO A 68 -9.28 7.94 9.48
C PRO A 68 -8.94 9.43 9.45
N LYS A 69 -7.68 9.80 9.67
CA LYS A 69 -7.21 11.19 9.72
C LYS A 69 -6.72 11.73 8.38
N CYS A 70 -5.97 10.93 7.62
CA CYS A 70 -5.32 11.37 6.38
C CYS A 70 -5.69 10.55 5.15
N ASN A 71 -6.58 9.57 5.31
CA ASN A 71 -7.04 8.67 4.26
C ASN A 71 -5.93 7.85 3.58
N TYR A 72 -4.77 7.70 4.23
CA TYR A 72 -3.69 6.84 3.76
C TYR A 72 -4.16 5.39 3.66
N ASP A 73 -4.05 4.80 2.47
CA ASP A 73 -4.40 3.40 2.21
C ASP A 73 -3.23 2.50 2.62
N PHE A 74 -3.44 1.72 3.68
CA PHE A 74 -2.48 0.74 4.16
C PHE A 74 -2.39 -0.50 3.27
N GLU A 75 -3.30 -0.69 2.32
CA GLU A 75 -3.34 -1.80 1.36
C GLU A 75 -2.91 -1.40 -0.06
N ALA A 76 -2.61 -0.12 -0.30
CA ALA A 76 -2.16 0.33 -1.61
C ALA A 76 -0.85 -0.35 -2.03
N PRO A 77 -0.71 -0.77 -3.30
CA PRO A 77 0.54 -1.29 -3.82
C PRO A 77 1.65 -0.22 -3.71
N PRO A 78 2.92 -0.62 -3.55
CA PRO A 78 4.01 0.33 -3.52
C PRO A 78 4.02 1.18 -4.80
N PRO A 79 4.32 2.49 -4.71
CA PRO A 79 4.39 3.33 -5.89
C PRO A 79 5.45 2.79 -6.86
N PRO A 80 5.25 2.96 -8.18
CA PRO A 80 6.24 2.53 -9.15
C PRO A 80 7.59 3.21 -8.84
N PRO A 81 8.72 2.50 -9.04
CA PRO A 81 10.03 3.07 -8.79
C PRO A 81 10.22 4.33 -9.64
N LYS A 82 10.55 5.45 -8.99
CA LYS A 82 10.88 6.70 -9.69
C LYS A 82 12.20 6.51 -10.43
N ARG A 83 12.16 6.51 -11.77
CA ARG A 83 13.37 6.48 -12.60
C ARG A 83 13.95 7.89 -12.66
N ARG A 84 15.24 8.03 -12.35
CA ARG A 84 15.98 9.29 -12.52
C ARG A 84 16.82 9.20 -13.78
N TYR A 85 16.63 10.15 -14.69
CA TYR A 85 17.41 10.30 -15.90
C TYR A 85 18.55 11.29 -15.63
N ARG A 86 19.75 10.93 -16.06
CA ARG A 86 20.93 11.80 -16.01
C ARG A 86 21.44 12.01 -17.43
N CYS A 87 21.54 13.26 -17.85
CA CYS A 87 22.13 13.61 -19.14
C CYS A 87 23.64 13.26 -19.11
N PRO A 88 24.15 12.41 -20.03
CA PRO A 88 25.58 12.08 -20.10
C PRO A 88 26.45 13.25 -20.53
N ARG A 89 25.90 14.26 -21.21
CA ARG A 89 26.65 15.43 -21.71
C ARG A 89 26.86 16.51 -20.66
N CYS A 90 25.80 16.92 -19.96
CA CYS A 90 25.85 18.05 -19.02
C CYS A 90 25.50 17.69 -17.58
N GLY A 91 25.13 16.43 -17.30
CA GLY A 91 24.77 15.98 -15.95
C GLY A 91 23.39 16.40 -15.47
N TYR A 92 22.58 17.10 -16.28
CA TYR A 92 21.20 17.46 -15.94
C TYR A 92 20.39 16.24 -15.47
N ARG A 93 19.63 16.41 -14.39
CA ARG A 93 18.84 15.35 -13.77
C ARG A 93 17.36 15.63 -13.94
N ALA A 94 16.60 14.61 -14.31
CA ALA A 94 15.14 14.64 -14.29
C ALA A 94 14.56 13.38 -13.68
N ASP A 95 13.36 13.50 -13.15
CA ASP A 95 12.50 12.43 -12.69
C ASP A 95 11.42 12.03 -13.74
N TYR A 96 11.51 12.61 -14.94
CA TYR A 96 10.68 12.31 -16.10
C TYR A 96 11.54 11.92 -17.31
N PHE A 97 10.94 11.15 -18.23
CA PHE A 97 11.60 10.75 -19.47
C PHE A 97 11.76 11.96 -20.42
N MET A 98 12.93 12.10 -21.02
CA MET A 98 13.20 13.17 -22.00
C MET A 98 13.87 12.58 -23.24
N LEU A 99 13.43 13.00 -24.42
CA LEU A 99 14.12 12.72 -25.70
C LEU A 99 15.17 13.79 -26.03
N ARG A 100 15.09 14.95 -25.38
CA ARG A 100 16.05 16.05 -25.54
C ARG A 100 16.31 16.68 -24.18
N CYS A 101 17.58 16.89 -23.85
CA CYS A 101 17.97 17.57 -22.62
C CYS A 101 17.59 19.05 -22.69
N PRO A 102 16.81 19.59 -21.72
CA PRO A 102 16.42 21.00 -21.72
C PRO A 102 17.60 21.94 -21.41
N ALA A 103 18.63 21.45 -20.71
CA ALA A 103 19.78 22.26 -20.32
C ALA A 103 20.84 22.41 -21.42
N CYS A 104 21.11 21.35 -22.20
CA CYS A 104 22.19 21.37 -23.21
C CYS A 104 21.76 20.95 -24.61
N GLY A 105 20.46 20.72 -24.83
CA GLY A 105 19.88 20.44 -26.15
C GLY A 105 20.22 19.08 -26.79
N ILE A 106 21.03 18.23 -26.14
CA ILE A 106 21.39 16.91 -26.70
C ILE A 106 20.14 16.03 -26.82
N ARG A 107 20.03 15.31 -27.93
CA ARG A 107 18.95 14.33 -28.18
C ARG A 107 19.39 12.93 -27.75
N PHE A 108 18.46 12.20 -27.15
CA PHE A 108 18.56 10.79 -26.78
C PHE A 108 17.69 10.01 -27.78
N VAL A 109 18.21 9.84 -29.00
CA VAL A 109 17.59 9.04 -30.08
C VAL A 109 18.28 7.70 -30.20
#